data_AF-A0A9Q8Q8J9-F1
#
_entry.id   AF-A0A9Q8Q8J9-F1
#
_cell.length_a   1.000
_cell.length_b   1.000
_cell.length_c   1.000
_cell.angle_alpha   90.00
_cell.angle_beta   90.00
_cell.angle_gamma   90.00
#
_symmetry.space_group_name_H-M   'P 1'
#
loop_
_entity.id
_entity.type
_entity.pdbx_description
1 polymer ?
#
loop_
_entity_poly.entity_id
_entity_poly.type
_entity_poly.pdbx_seq_one_letter_code
_entity_poly.pdbx_strand_id
1 'polypeptide(L)'
;MDYNLGLDTVFDNSQMPVTRFVVEFGGMSYDSLLSYQTTFQDENIRPDGGMLLNRCYDGGSTIYPDLRDGMEKYLILSNISDPLTHFDQFSWTSQIWQGMIIKHKIESYRRSISLPENNLGSLVWQLNAPWTTLALNSIEHTGRWKVLQHVTKQTYAPVVASSWFEPSNETYRIWVASDAVAPVTGRVTATWLAWSGEHLATKTYNFSMPALHSMQIEELVGWKNILPRGASAEKSVLLLKLVATEPDSGRKHASENYWVPEYLSNATIVDPGL
;
A
#
# COMPACT_ATOMS: atom_id res chain seq x y z
N MET A 1 19.01 3.42 1.46
CA MET A 1 18.17 2.56 0.61
C MET A 1 17.47 1.57 1.51
N ASP A 2 16.15 1.64 1.58
CA ASP A 2 15.31 0.69 2.33
C ASP A 2 14.57 -0.18 1.32
N TYR A 3 15.16 -1.32 0.97
CA TYR A 3 14.53 -2.33 0.09
C TYR A 3 13.87 -3.45 0.88
N ASN A 4 14.29 -3.70 2.13
CA ASN A 4 13.93 -4.90 2.88
C ASN A 4 13.77 -4.57 4.36
N LEU A 5 12.54 -4.26 4.75
CA LEU A 5 12.04 -4.72 6.03
C LEU A 5 11.76 -6.21 5.85
N GLY A 6 12.33 -7.07 6.70
CA GLY A 6 12.11 -8.52 6.62
C GLY A 6 10.63 -8.86 6.55
N LEU A 7 10.29 -10.07 6.07
CA LEU A 7 8.88 -10.47 5.89
C LEU A 7 8.03 -10.33 7.16
N ASP A 8 8.61 -10.33 8.35
CA ASP A 8 7.92 -10.12 9.63
C ASP A 8 7.79 -8.66 10.05
N THR A 9 8.57 -7.76 9.46
CA THR A 9 8.65 -6.35 9.87
C THR A 9 8.20 -5.38 8.78
N VAL A 10 7.82 -5.86 7.59
CA VAL A 10 7.49 -5.03 6.42
C VAL A 10 6.34 -4.03 6.60
N PHE A 11 5.44 -4.29 7.55
CA PHE A 11 4.36 -3.38 7.94
C PHE A 11 4.49 -2.88 9.39
N ASP A 12 5.66 -3.06 10.00
CA ASP A 12 5.95 -2.55 11.34
C ASP A 12 6.51 -1.12 11.25
N ASN A 13 5.66 -0.14 11.60
CA ASN A 13 6.04 1.26 11.60
C ASN A 13 7.23 1.57 12.54
N SER A 14 7.46 0.77 13.58
CA SER A 14 8.59 0.96 14.51
C SER A 14 9.95 0.69 13.87
N GLN A 15 9.96 -0.04 12.75
CA GLN A 15 11.18 -0.39 12.00
C GLN A 15 11.46 0.61 10.86
N MET A 16 10.56 1.57 10.62
CA MET A 16 10.74 2.57 9.56
C MET A 16 11.94 3.49 9.85
N PRO A 17 12.82 3.74 8.86
CA PRO A 17 13.96 4.64 9.05
C PRO A 17 13.55 6.07 9.40
N VAL A 18 14.08 6.59 10.52
CA VAL A 18 13.94 8.00 10.91
C VAL A 18 14.84 8.87 10.03
N THR A 19 14.24 9.68 9.17
CA THR A 19 14.94 10.39 8.09
C THR A 19 14.36 11.78 7.84
N ARG A 20 15.21 12.72 7.37
CA ARG A 20 14.79 14.06 6.94
C ARG A 20 14.21 14.07 5.52
N PHE A 21 14.64 13.14 4.68
CA PHE A 21 14.21 12.94 3.31
C PHE A 21 14.67 11.55 2.85
N VAL A 22 13.81 10.80 2.16
CA VAL A 22 14.17 9.48 1.62
C VAL A 22 14.26 9.56 0.10
N VAL A 23 15.48 9.43 -0.42
CA VAL A 23 15.73 9.51 -1.87
C VAL A 23 15.46 8.19 -2.60
N GLU A 24 15.47 7.05 -1.89
CA GLU A 24 15.30 5.73 -2.49
C GLU A 24 14.72 4.71 -1.51
N PHE A 25 13.60 4.10 -1.91
CA PHE A 25 12.99 2.92 -1.30
C PHE A 25 12.10 2.24 -2.33
N GLY A 26 11.96 0.93 -2.26
CA GLY A 26 11.27 0.17 -3.30
C GLY A 26 10.74 -1.18 -2.82
N GLY A 27 10.07 -1.87 -3.73
CA GLY A 27 9.60 -3.25 -3.60
C GLY A 27 9.53 -3.88 -4.98
N MET A 28 9.76 -5.20 -5.08
CA MET A 28 9.84 -5.91 -6.36
C MET A 28 8.46 -6.40 -6.81
N SER A 29 8.17 -6.32 -8.11
CA SER A 29 7.02 -6.97 -8.74
C SER A 29 7.30 -7.34 -10.20
N TYR A 30 6.56 -8.32 -10.72
CA TYR A 30 6.57 -8.61 -12.15
C TYR A 30 5.82 -7.52 -12.94
N ASP A 31 6.32 -7.22 -14.13
CA ASP A 31 5.49 -6.60 -15.17
C ASP A 31 4.33 -7.53 -15.58
N SER A 32 3.28 -6.97 -16.16
CA SER A 32 2.09 -7.71 -16.60
C SER A 32 2.39 -8.78 -17.66
N LEU A 33 1.51 -9.79 -17.75
CA LEU A 33 1.54 -10.80 -18.82
C LEU A 33 1.66 -10.15 -20.21
N LEU A 34 0.89 -9.10 -20.46
CA LEU A 34 0.90 -8.37 -21.74
C LEU A 34 2.28 -7.79 -22.07
N SER A 35 3.02 -7.29 -21.08
CA SER A 35 4.39 -6.83 -21.29
C SER A 35 5.38 -7.98 -21.50
N TYR A 36 5.13 -9.18 -20.95
CA TYR A 36 5.96 -10.35 -21.23
C TYR A 36 5.71 -10.91 -22.64
N GLN A 37 4.48 -10.87 -23.12
CA GLN A 37 4.12 -11.31 -24.47
C GLN A 37 4.71 -10.44 -25.59
N THR A 38 5.21 -9.24 -25.30
CA THR A 38 5.96 -8.45 -26.30
C THR A 38 7.35 -9.01 -26.59
N THR A 39 7.87 -9.88 -25.71
CA THR A 39 9.26 -10.35 -25.74
C THR A 39 9.37 -11.88 -25.77
N PHE A 40 8.45 -12.60 -25.14
CA PHE A 40 8.50 -14.06 -24.98
C PHE A 40 7.31 -14.74 -25.66
N GLN A 41 7.56 -15.97 -26.10
CA GLN A 41 6.51 -16.92 -26.42
C GLN A 41 5.82 -17.38 -25.13
N ASP A 42 4.53 -17.62 -25.20
CA ASP A 42 3.67 -17.99 -24.07
C ASP A 42 4.22 -19.16 -23.23
N GLU A 43 4.78 -20.18 -23.87
CA GLU A 43 5.33 -21.38 -23.23
C GLU A 43 6.49 -21.08 -22.27
N ASN A 44 7.18 -19.95 -22.48
CA ASN A 44 8.34 -19.51 -21.71
C ASN A 44 7.98 -18.53 -20.58
N ILE A 45 6.71 -18.13 -20.46
CA ILE A 45 6.26 -17.18 -19.44
C ILE A 45 5.85 -17.97 -18.19
N ARG A 46 6.78 -18.08 -17.24
CA ARG A 46 6.57 -18.76 -15.95
C ARG A 46 7.24 -17.95 -14.83
N PRO A 47 6.59 -17.76 -13.66
CA PRO A 47 7.15 -16.92 -12.60
C PRO A 47 8.55 -17.39 -12.17
N ASP A 48 8.71 -18.70 -11.97
CA ASP A 48 9.96 -19.39 -11.57
C ASP A 48 10.86 -19.78 -12.76
N GLY A 49 10.48 -19.40 -13.98
CA GLY A 49 11.21 -19.75 -15.19
C GLY A 49 12.54 -19.00 -15.29
N GLY A 50 13.63 -19.72 -15.56
CA GLY A 50 14.97 -19.13 -15.68
C GLY A 50 15.07 -17.99 -16.71
N MET A 51 14.27 -18.01 -17.78
CA MET A 51 14.23 -16.92 -18.77
C MET A 51 13.74 -15.59 -18.17
N LEU A 52 12.78 -15.64 -17.25
CA LEU A 52 12.25 -14.46 -16.58
C LEU A 52 13.18 -14.03 -15.44
N LEU A 53 13.63 -14.98 -14.62
CA LEU A 53 14.51 -14.70 -13.50
C LEU A 53 15.86 -14.11 -13.92
N ASN A 54 16.43 -14.55 -15.04
CA ASN A 54 17.68 -14.02 -15.58
C ASN A 54 17.58 -12.57 -16.09
N ARG A 55 16.38 -12.01 -16.23
CA ARG A 55 16.17 -10.61 -16.67
C ARG A 55 16.09 -9.62 -15.52
N CYS A 56 15.85 -10.13 -14.32
CA CYS A 56 15.91 -9.34 -13.11
C CYS A 56 17.38 -9.01 -12.82
N TYR A 57 17.76 -7.76 -13.05
CA TYR A 57 19.15 -7.30 -12.90
C TYR A 57 19.65 -7.42 -11.44
N ASP A 58 18.74 -7.42 -10.47
CA ASP A 58 19.03 -7.63 -9.04
C ASP A 58 19.11 -9.12 -8.64
N GLY A 59 19.09 -10.04 -9.60
CA GLY A 59 19.21 -11.48 -9.35
C GLY A 59 17.86 -12.15 -9.04
N GLY A 60 17.07 -12.41 -10.10
CA GLY A 60 15.70 -12.92 -9.96
C GLY A 60 15.58 -14.22 -9.15
N SER A 61 16.55 -15.14 -9.26
CA SER A 61 16.55 -16.39 -8.49
C SER A 61 16.69 -16.19 -6.97
N THR A 62 17.23 -15.06 -6.54
CA THR A 62 17.31 -14.68 -5.12
C THR A 62 16.06 -13.95 -4.66
N ILE A 63 15.47 -13.11 -5.53
CA ILE A 63 14.32 -12.27 -5.19
C ILE A 63 12.99 -13.03 -5.26
N TYR A 64 12.87 -13.96 -6.20
CA TYR A 64 11.63 -14.70 -6.43
C TYR A 64 11.12 -15.44 -5.18
N PRO A 65 11.96 -16.17 -4.41
CA PRO A 65 11.54 -16.79 -3.16
C PRO A 65 10.97 -15.78 -2.16
N ASP A 66 11.68 -14.68 -1.89
CA ASP A 66 11.24 -13.65 -0.93
C ASP A 66 9.93 -12.99 -1.37
N LEU A 67 9.78 -12.71 -2.67
CA LEU A 67 8.54 -12.18 -3.25
C LEU A 67 7.38 -13.16 -3.05
N ARG A 68 7.61 -14.45 -3.36
CA ARG A 68 6.60 -15.51 -3.22
C ARG A 68 6.20 -15.67 -1.76
N ASP A 69 7.16 -15.76 -0.84
CA ASP A 69 6.91 -15.93 0.59
C ASP A 69 6.15 -14.74 1.19
N GLY A 70 6.48 -13.52 0.76
CA GLY A 70 5.72 -12.31 1.10
C GLY A 70 4.27 -12.38 0.61
N MET A 71 4.05 -12.75 -0.66
CA MET A 71 2.69 -12.91 -1.17
C MET A 71 1.92 -14.01 -0.46
N GLU A 72 2.52 -15.18 -0.21
CA GLU A 72 1.88 -16.28 0.52
C GLU A 72 1.48 -15.90 1.94
N LYS A 73 2.33 -15.12 2.62
CA LYS A 73 2.07 -14.69 3.97
C LYS A 73 0.91 -13.68 4.04
N TYR A 74 0.85 -12.71 3.13
CA TYR A 74 -0.02 -11.55 3.26
C TYR A 74 -1.24 -11.53 2.33
N LEU A 75 -1.21 -12.29 1.23
CA LEU A 75 -2.20 -12.27 0.16
C LEU A 75 -2.75 -13.67 -0.14
N ILE A 76 -3.83 -13.71 -0.93
CA ILE A 76 -4.42 -14.96 -1.42
C ILE A 76 -3.74 -15.33 -2.73
N LEU A 77 -3.04 -16.47 -2.77
CA LEU A 77 -2.52 -17.03 -4.02
C LEU A 77 -3.51 -18.03 -4.62
N SER A 78 -3.80 -17.86 -5.91
CA SER A 78 -4.67 -18.77 -6.65
C SER A 78 -3.94 -20.07 -7.02
N ASN A 79 -4.60 -21.21 -6.85
CA ASN A 79 -4.10 -22.50 -7.32
C ASN A 79 -4.58 -22.77 -8.76
N ILE A 80 -3.80 -22.31 -9.74
CA ILE A 80 -4.18 -22.33 -11.17
C ILE A 80 -3.26 -23.28 -11.93
N SER A 81 -3.85 -24.23 -12.67
CA SER A 81 -3.10 -25.21 -13.45
C SER A 81 -2.62 -24.71 -14.80
N ASP A 82 -3.38 -23.81 -15.44
CA ASP A 82 -3.00 -23.21 -16.73
C ASP A 82 -1.79 -22.27 -16.54
N PRO A 83 -0.65 -22.49 -17.22
CA PRO A 83 0.57 -21.74 -16.98
C PRO A 83 0.45 -20.22 -17.20
N LEU A 84 -0.23 -19.80 -18.28
CA LEU A 84 -0.36 -18.39 -18.61
C LEU A 84 -1.29 -17.67 -17.62
N THR A 85 -2.43 -18.28 -17.32
CA THR A 85 -3.38 -17.74 -16.34
C THR A 85 -2.75 -17.69 -14.95
N HIS A 86 -1.95 -18.70 -14.59
CA HIS A 86 -1.18 -18.68 -13.35
C HIS A 86 -0.19 -17.52 -13.34
N PHE A 87 0.58 -17.30 -14.40
CA PHE A 87 1.48 -16.16 -14.48
C PHE A 87 0.74 -14.82 -14.40
N ASP A 88 -0.38 -14.67 -15.10
CA ASP A 88 -1.17 -13.44 -15.08
C ASP A 88 -1.61 -13.08 -13.66
N GLN A 89 -2.22 -14.03 -12.95
CA GLN A 89 -2.64 -13.84 -11.55
C GLN A 89 -1.46 -13.63 -10.60
N PHE A 90 -0.36 -14.37 -10.80
CA PHE A 90 0.85 -14.22 -9.98
C PHE A 90 1.47 -12.83 -10.19
N SER A 91 1.60 -12.37 -11.43
CA SER A 91 2.15 -11.07 -11.76
C SER A 91 1.28 -9.95 -11.17
N TRP A 92 -0.05 -10.04 -11.31
CA TRP A 92 -0.99 -9.12 -10.71
C TRP A 92 -0.87 -9.06 -9.18
N THR A 93 -0.83 -10.22 -8.53
CA THR A 93 -0.67 -10.32 -7.08
C THR A 93 0.66 -9.73 -6.61
N SER A 94 1.74 -9.92 -7.38
CA SER A 94 3.05 -9.30 -7.07
C SER A 94 3.01 -7.77 -7.14
N GLN A 95 2.18 -7.20 -8.02
CA GLN A 95 1.99 -5.75 -8.10
C GLN A 95 1.14 -5.21 -6.95
N ILE A 96 0.14 -5.97 -6.48
CA ILE A 96 -0.61 -5.63 -5.26
C ILE A 96 0.32 -5.62 -4.05
N TRP A 97 1.15 -6.67 -3.92
CA TRP A 97 2.15 -6.79 -2.87
C TRP A 97 3.10 -5.58 -2.83
N GLN A 98 3.70 -5.26 -3.98
CA GLN A 98 4.54 -4.06 -4.12
C GLN A 98 3.77 -2.79 -3.74
N GLY A 99 2.53 -2.64 -4.21
CA GLY A 99 1.67 -1.50 -3.88
C GLY A 99 1.46 -1.34 -2.37
N MET A 100 1.19 -2.44 -1.66
CA MET A 100 0.99 -2.43 -0.21
C MET A 100 2.25 -1.97 0.54
N ILE A 101 3.42 -2.52 0.19
CA ILE A 101 4.70 -2.13 0.82
C ILE A 101 4.95 -0.64 0.60
N ILE A 102 4.84 -0.16 -0.64
CA ILE A 102 5.17 1.22 -0.96
C ILE A 102 4.16 2.19 -0.36
N LYS A 103 2.88 1.85 -0.34
CA LYS A 103 1.84 2.61 0.38
C LYS A 103 2.24 2.81 1.84
N HIS A 104 2.57 1.72 2.53
CA HIS A 104 2.97 1.76 3.94
C HIS A 104 4.18 2.69 4.16
N LYS A 105 5.22 2.54 3.33
CA LYS A 105 6.43 3.37 3.42
C LYS A 105 6.13 4.86 3.18
N ILE A 106 5.38 5.20 2.14
CA ILE A 106 4.98 6.59 1.85
C ILE A 106 4.17 7.17 3.00
N GLU A 107 3.16 6.47 3.49
CA GLU A 107 2.33 6.94 4.61
C GLU A 107 3.17 7.22 5.85
N SER A 108 4.13 6.35 6.17
CA SER A 108 5.08 6.56 7.26
C SER A 108 5.96 7.79 7.08
N TYR A 109 6.58 7.97 5.90
CA TYR A 109 7.42 9.15 5.64
C TYR A 109 6.63 10.46 5.58
N ARG A 110 5.37 10.44 5.11
CA ARG A 110 4.52 11.63 5.12
C ARG A 110 4.05 12.00 6.52
N ARG A 111 3.80 11.01 7.39
CA ARG A 111 3.46 11.26 8.80
C ARG A 111 4.60 11.88 9.57
N SER A 112 5.86 11.64 9.19
CA SER A 112 7.01 12.17 9.92
C SER A 112 7.33 13.65 9.66
N ILE A 113 6.57 14.35 8.80
CA ILE A 113 6.74 15.79 8.58
C ILE A 113 6.58 16.62 9.87
N SER A 114 5.73 16.19 10.81
CA SER A 114 5.53 16.90 12.09
C SER A 114 6.17 16.23 13.29
N LEU A 115 6.95 15.17 13.05
CA LEU A 115 7.77 14.52 14.06
C LEU A 115 9.14 15.20 14.16
N PRO A 116 9.98 14.90 15.18
CA PRO A 116 11.27 15.57 15.38
C PRO A 116 12.21 15.52 14.15
N GLU A 117 12.10 14.47 13.35
CA GLU A 117 12.80 14.30 12.08
C GLU A 117 12.26 15.16 10.94
N ASN A 118 11.08 15.78 11.04
CA ASN A 118 10.57 16.73 10.04
C ASN A 118 10.85 16.26 8.60
N ASN A 119 10.35 15.08 8.25
CA ASN A 119 10.61 14.49 6.95
C ASN A 119 9.89 15.29 5.85
N LEU A 120 10.66 15.76 4.86
CA LEU A 120 10.17 16.63 3.79
C LEU A 120 10.13 15.94 2.42
N GLY A 121 10.24 14.62 2.35
CA GLY A 121 10.00 13.93 1.10
C GLY A 121 10.39 12.46 1.05
N SER A 122 9.80 11.81 0.05
CA SER A 122 10.00 10.40 -0.25
C SER A 122 9.99 10.23 -1.77
N LEU A 123 11.03 9.60 -2.31
CA LEU A 123 11.14 9.24 -3.73
C LEU A 123 11.17 7.72 -3.88
N VAL A 124 10.13 7.18 -4.52
CA VAL A 124 9.99 5.74 -4.77
C VAL A 124 10.98 5.33 -5.86
N TRP A 125 11.83 4.35 -5.55
CA TRP A 125 12.65 3.66 -6.54
C TRP A 125 11.86 2.47 -7.10
N GLN A 126 11.54 2.39 -8.40
CA GLN A 126 11.84 3.36 -9.47
C GLN A 126 10.59 3.67 -10.31
N LEU A 127 10.67 4.70 -11.16
CA LEU A 127 9.54 5.11 -11.98
C LEU A 127 9.27 4.12 -13.12
N ASN A 128 10.27 3.82 -13.95
CA ASN A 128 10.11 3.02 -15.17
C ASN A 128 11.21 1.97 -15.32
N ALA A 129 10.96 0.93 -16.13
CA ALA A 129 11.96 -0.07 -16.50
C ALA A 129 12.32 0.03 -18.01
N PRO A 130 13.59 -0.23 -18.40
CA PRO A 130 14.00 -0.19 -19.80
C PRO A 130 13.60 -1.44 -20.61
N TRP A 131 13.18 -2.52 -19.94
CA TRP A 131 12.76 -3.77 -20.56
C TRP A 131 11.75 -4.51 -19.68
N THR A 132 11.07 -5.54 -20.19
CA THR A 132 10.17 -6.38 -19.37
C THR A 132 10.92 -7.21 -18.34
N THR A 133 10.59 -7.04 -17.05
CA THR A 133 11.28 -7.74 -15.96
C THR A 133 10.46 -7.83 -14.67
N LEU A 134 10.98 -8.61 -13.73
CA LEU A 134 10.77 -8.44 -12.29
C LEU A 134 11.68 -7.28 -11.83
N ALA A 135 11.09 -6.17 -11.35
CA ALA A 135 11.82 -4.97 -10.91
C ALA A 135 10.95 -4.06 -10.02
N LEU A 136 11.53 -2.94 -9.57
CA LEU A 136 10.89 -1.97 -8.67
C LEU A 136 10.07 -0.89 -9.38
N ASN A 137 9.99 -0.94 -10.72
CA ASN A 137 9.31 0.06 -11.53
C ASN A 137 7.81 0.11 -11.25
N SER A 138 7.20 1.30 -11.28
CA SER A 138 5.74 1.49 -11.26
C SER A 138 5.13 1.59 -12.67
N ILE A 139 5.94 1.91 -13.68
CA ILE A 139 5.58 1.97 -15.09
C ILE A 139 6.39 0.92 -15.85
N GLU A 140 5.71 0.04 -16.57
CA GLU A 140 6.31 -1.02 -17.38
C GLU A 140 7.02 -0.44 -18.61
N HIS A 141 7.90 -1.21 -19.25
CA HIS A 141 8.64 -0.75 -20.42
C HIS A 141 7.73 -0.31 -21.59
N THR A 142 6.50 -0.86 -21.67
CA THR A 142 5.47 -0.50 -22.64
C THR A 142 4.80 0.84 -22.36
N GLY A 143 5.07 1.47 -21.21
CA GLY A 143 4.35 2.63 -20.70
C GLY A 143 3.09 2.28 -19.90
N ARG A 144 2.75 0.98 -19.75
CA ARG A 144 1.63 0.53 -18.93
C ARG A 144 1.87 0.83 -17.46
N TRP A 145 0.84 1.30 -16.75
CA TRP A 145 0.90 1.47 -15.30
C TRP A 145 0.73 0.13 -14.59
N LYS A 146 1.62 -0.15 -13.62
CA LYS A 146 1.39 -1.18 -12.61
C LYS A 146 0.40 -0.70 -11.56
N VAL A 147 -0.11 -1.62 -10.73
CA VAL A 147 -0.86 -1.29 -9.51
C VAL A 147 -0.16 -0.21 -8.70
N LEU A 148 1.17 -0.29 -8.57
CA LEU A 148 1.97 0.67 -7.83
C LEU A 148 1.73 2.13 -8.27
N GLN A 149 1.63 2.42 -9.57
CA GLN A 149 1.46 3.80 -10.05
C GLN A 149 0.07 4.36 -9.68
N HIS A 150 -0.95 3.51 -9.62
CA HIS A 150 -2.27 3.90 -9.12
C HIS A 150 -2.26 4.14 -7.61
N VAL A 151 -1.56 3.28 -6.87
CA VAL A 151 -1.41 3.40 -5.42
C VAL A 151 -0.66 4.69 -5.06
N THR A 152 0.51 4.94 -5.65
CA THR A 152 1.30 6.15 -5.36
C THR A 152 0.54 7.43 -5.69
N LYS A 153 -0.25 7.46 -6.78
CA LYS A 153 -1.13 8.60 -7.10
C LYS A 153 -2.12 8.91 -5.97
N GLN A 154 -2.68 7.88 -5.33
CA GLN A 154 -3.60 8.05 -4.21
C GLN A 154 -2.86 8.43 -2.93
N THR A 155 -1.76 7.74 -2.61
CA THR A 155 -1.01 7.95 -1.36
C THR A 155 -0.26 9.29 -1.35
N TYR A 156 0.09 9.85 -2.51
CA TYR A 156 0.64 11.21 -2.66
C TYR A 156 -0.42 12.31 -2.87
N ALA A 157 -1.70 12.02 -2.62
CA ALA A 157 -2.71 13.09 -2.64
C ALA A 157 -2.34 14.21 -1.64
N PRO A 158 -2.57 15.50 -1.97
CA PRO A 158 -2.08 16.62 -1.16
C PRO A 158 -2.48 16.55 0.32
N VAL A 159 -3.69 16.07 0.60
CA VAL A 159 -4.18 15.81 1.97
C VAL A 159 -4.69 14.38 2.02
N VAL A 160 -4.14 13.55 2.90
CA VAL A 160 -4.47 12.13 2.99
C VAL A 160 -4.67 11.69 4.44
N ALA A 161 -5.66 10.82 4.66
CA ALA A 161 -5.79 10.07 5.92
C ALA A 161 -5.12 8.70 5.78
N SER A 162 -4.33 8.29 6.77
CA SER A 162 -3.65 7.00 6.78
C SER A 162 -3.79 6.29 8.12
N SER A 163 -3.67 4.96 8.06
CA SER A 163 -3.75 4.08 9.22
C SER A 163 -2.36 3.74 9.72
N TRP A 164 -2.17 3.75 11.04
CA TRP A 164 -0.96 3.27 11.70
C TRP A 164 -1.36 2.15 12.64
N PHE A 165 -0.80 0.96 12.45
CA PHE A 165 -1.01 -0.16 13.36
C PHE A 165 0.32 -0.65 13.92
N GLU A 166 0.35 -0.87 15.23
CA GLU A 166 1.43 -1.50 15.97
C GLU A 166 0.92 -2.84 16.52
N PRO A 167 1.28 -3.97 15.89
CA PRO A 167 0.80 -5.29 16.32
C PRO A 167 1.26 -5.67 17.73
N SER A 168 2.44 -5.20 18.15
CA SER A 168 3.09 -5.58 19.41
C SER A 168 2.31 -5.19 20.67
N ASN A 169 1.51 -4.12 20.59
CA ASN A 169 0.73 -3.58 21.70
C ASN A 169 -0.75 -3.35 21.34
N GLU A 170 -1.20 -3.87 20.19
CA GLU A 170 -2.53 -3.66 19.64
C GLU A 170 -2.94 -2.18 19.57
N THR A 171 -2.04 -1.29 19.11
CA THR A 171 -2.34 0.14 18.99
C THR A 171 -2.63 0.52 17.54
N TYR A 172 -3.83 1.04 17.31
CA TYR A 172 -4.26 1.59 16.04
C TYR A 172 -4.43 3.11 16.14
N ARG A 173 -3.91 3.84 15.16
CA ARG A 173 -4.07 5.30 15.06
C ARG A 173 -4.53 5.70 13.67
N ILE A 174 -5.29 6.78 13.62
CA ILE A 174 -5.60 7.48 12.37
C ILE A 174 -4.80 8.76 12.34
N TRP A 175 -4.07 8.95 11.25
CA TRP A 175 -3.30 10.15 10.97
C TRP A 175 -3.86 10.86 9.75
N VAL A 176 -3.67 12.18 9.72
CA VAL A 176 -3.86 12.99 8.52
C VAL A 176 -2.55 13.71 8.23
N ALA A 177 -2.09 13.64 6.98
CA ALA A 177 -0.92 14.38 6.49
C ALA A 177 -1.35 15.35 5.38
N SER A 178 -0.80 16.56 5.39
CA SER A 178 -1.06 17.63 4.44
C SER A 178 0.23 18.24 3.92
N ASP A 179 0.40 18.19 2.59
CA ASP A 179 1.51 18.84 1.88
C ASP A 179 1.09 20.25 1.39
N ALA A 180 -0.11 20.72 1.77
CA ALA A 180 -0.57 22.05 1.42
C ALA A 180 0.27 23.12 2.14
N VAL A 181 0.66 24.16 1.41
CA VAL A 181 1.39 25.33 1.96
C VAL A 181 0.48 26.36 2.65
N ALA A 182 -0.78 25.98 2.91
CA ALA A 182 -1.77 26.76 3.63
C ALA A 182 -2.45 25.86 4.69
N PRO A 183 -3.04 26.44 5.75
CA PRO A 183 -3.82 25.68 6.72
C PRO A 183 -4.96 24.90 6.05
N VAL A 184 -5.30 23.74 6.62
CA VAL A 184 -6.36 22.88 6.10
C VAL A 184 -7.31 22.50 7.24
N THR A 185 -8.60 22.60 6.97
CA THR A 185 -9.65 22.10 7.86
C THR A 185 -10.51 21.08 7.14
N GLY A 186 -10.98 20.06 7.85
CA GLY A 186 -11.71 18.99 7.21
C GLY A 186 -12.22 17.94 8.17
N ARG A 187 -12.64 16.82 7.60
CA ARG A 187 -13.08 15.65 8.34
C ARG A 187 -12.62 14.36 7.70
N VAL A 188 -12.41 13.35 8.54
CA VAL A 188 -12.22 11.95 8.15
C VAL A 188 -13.43 11.16 8.62
N THR A 189 -14.09 10.47 7.70
CA THR A 189 -15.15 9.51 7.98
C THR A 189 -14.57 8.10 7.89
N ALA A 190 -14.49 7.43 9.04
CA ALA A 190 -14.02 6.07 9.20
C ALA A 190 -15.22 5.12 9.24
N THR A 191 -15.35 4.25 8.24
CA THR A 191 -16.49 3.33 8.07
C THR A 191 -15.99 1.90 8.07
N TRP A 192 -16.45 1.13 9.05
CA TRP A 192 -16.24 -0.30 9.11
C TRP A 192 -17.28 -1.02 8.27
N LEU A 193 -16.80 -1.91 7.40
CA LEU A 193 -17.62 -2.75 6.52
C LEU A 193 -17.23 -4.20 6.72
N ALA A 194 -18.19 -5.12 6.60
CA ALA A 194 -17.88 -6.52 6.38
C ALA A 194 -17.45 -6.76 4.92
N TRP A 195 -16.79 -7.88 4.62
CA TRP A 195 -16.45 -8.24 3.23
C TRP A 195 -17.67 -8.39 2.31
N SER A 196 -18.85 -8.67 2.87
CA SER A 196 -20.12 -8.68 2.14
C SER A 196 -20.62 -7.28 1.73
N GLY A 197 -19.95 -6.21 2.17
CA GLY A 197 -20.40 -4.83 2.03
C GLY A 197 -21.38 -4.37 3.12
N GLU A 198 -21.71 -5.23 4.09
CA GLU A 198 -22.54 -4.85 5.23
C GLU A 198 -21.88 -3.73 6.04
N HIS A 199 -22.66 -2.70 6.37
CA HIS A 199 -22.20 -1.61 7.24
C HIS A 199 -22.16 -2.06 8.70
N LEU A 200 -21.00 -1.92 9.35
CA LEU A 200 -20.81 -2.32 10.75
C LEU A 200 -20.81 -1.11 11.70
N ALA A 201 -20.10 -0.04 11.34
CA ALA A 201 -20.04 1.19 12.12
C ALA A 201 -19.47 2.36 11.32
N THR A 202 -19.79 3.60 11.71
CA THR A 202 -19.13 4.80 11.19
C THR A 202 -18.80 5.76 12.32
N LYS A 203 -17.61 6.36 12.26
CA LYS A 203 -17.19 7.47 13.12
C LYS A 203 -16.59 8.59 12.27
N THR A 204 -16.83 9.84 12.67
CA THR A 204 -16.30 11.02 11.98
C THR A 204 -15.41 11.81 12.91
N TYR A 205 -14.28 12.25 12.38
CA TYR A 205 -13.25 13.02 13.07
C TYR A 205 -13.04 14.33 12.33
N ASN A 206 -13.30 15.45 13.01
CA ASN A 206 -12.97 16.76 12.46
C ASN A 206 -11.51 17.08 12.79
N PHE A 207 -10.82 17.77 11.88
CA PHE A 207 -9.44 18.20 12.10
C PHE A 207 -9.20 19.61 11.54
N SER A 208 -8.20 20.27 12.10
CA SER A 208 -7.66 21.53 11.63
C SER A 208 -6.16 21.50 11.85
N MET A 209 -5.37 21.76 10.80
CA MET A 209 -3.92 21.71 10.88
C MET A 209 -3.28 22.89 10.12
N PRO A 210 -2.09 23.34 10.56
CA PRO A 210 -1.32 24.33 9.82
C PRO A 210 -0.82 23.78 8.48
N ALA A 211 -0.17 24.64 7.69
CA ALA A 211 0.51 24.25 6.46
C ALA A 211 1.61 23.21 6.73
N LEU A 212 1.84 22.31 5.77
CA LEU A 212 2.92 21.30 5.79
C LEU A 212 3.00 20.54 7.11
N HIS A 213 1.93 19.83 7.44
CA HIS A 213 1.75 19.23 8.76
C HIS A 213 1.15 17.83 8.69
N SER A 214 1.37 17.05 9.75
CA SER A 214 0.71 15.79 10.02
C SER A 214 0.18 15.78 11.45
N MET A 215 -1.00 15.19 11.65
CA MET A 215 -1.66 15.15 12.94
C MET A 215 -2.31 13.79 13.18
N GLN A 216 -2.12 13.25 14.39
CA GLN A 216 -2.89 12.13 14.89
C GLN A 216 -4.28 12.62 15.30
N ILE A 217 -5.33 11.98 14.77
CA ILE A 217 -6.73 12.37 15.04
C ILE A 217 -7.49 11.33 15.87
N GLU A 218 -6.94 10.12 16.04
CA GLU A 218 -7.50 9.05 16.87
C GLU A 218 -6.40 8.08 17.31
N GLU A 219 -6.57 7.50 18.50
CA GLU A 219 -5.80 6.37 19.01
C GLU A 219 -6.70 5.38 19.73
N LEU A 220 -6.64 4.11 19.33
CA LEU A 220 -7.40 3.00 19.89
C LEU A 220 -6.42 1.90 20.28
N VAL A 221 -6.49 1.46 21.54
CA VAL A 221 -5.62 0.40 22.07
C VAL A 221 -6.48 -0.82 22.42
N GLY A 222 -6.06 -1.97 21.92
CA GLY A 222 -6.70 -3.26 22.15
C GLY A 222 -7.86 -3.53 21.18
N TRP A 223 -7.96 -4.77 20.70
CA TRP A 223 -8.96 -5.17 19.69
C TRP A 223 -10.40 -4.82 20.04
N LYS A 224 -10.77 -4.85 21.32
CA LYS A 224 -12.12 -4.47 21.81
C LYS A 224 -12.49 -3.02 21.53
N ASN A 225 -11.50 -2.13 21.44
CA ASN A 225 -11.69 -0.70 21.16
C ASN A 225 -11.50 -0.39 19.67
N ILE A 226 -10.66 -1.17 18.99
CA ILE A 226 -10.36 -1.00 17.56
C ILE A 226 -11.56 -1.46 16.70
N LEU A 227 -12.09 -2.65 16.98
CA LEU A 227 -13.16 -3.25 16.19
C LEU A 227 -14.55 -2.82 16.70
N PRO A 228 -15.54 -2.66 15.81
CA PRO A 228 -16.93 -2.52 16.21
C PRO A 228 -17.41 -3.72 17.05
N ARG A 229 -18.40 -3.49 17.91
CA ARG A 229 -18.96 -4.55 18.75
C ARG A 229 -19.53 -5.69 17.89
N GLY A 230 -18.99 -6.90 18.07
CA GLY A 230 -19.43 -8.09 17.33
C GLY A 230 -18.73 -8.30 15.98
N ALA A 231 -17.89 -7.37 15.54
CA ALA A 231 -17.04 -7.54 14.37
C ALA A 231 -15.81 -8.41 14.68
N SER A 232 -15.24 -9.04 13.66
CA SER A 232 -13.96 -9.75 13.74
C SER A 232 -12.96 -9.20 12.71
N ALA A 233 -11.67 -9.31 13.00
CA ALA A 233 -10.61 -8.77 12.17
C ALA A 233 -10.60 -9.38 10.75
N GLU A 234 -10.85 -10.69 10.65
CA GLU A 234 -10.82 -11.48 9.42
C GLU A 234 -12.02 -11.19 8.49
N LYS A 235 -13.06 -10.56 9.04
CA LYS A 235 -14.34 -10.31 8.36
C LYS A 235 -14.56 -8.84 8.01
N SER A 236 -13.66 -7.96 8.45
CA SER A 236 -13.92 -6.53 8.44
C SER A 236 -12.82 -5.76 7.70
N VAL A 237 -13.21 -4.67 7.06
CA VAL A 237 -12.31 -3.68 6.47
C VAL A 237 -12.72 -2.29 6.93
N LEU A 238 -11.74 -1.43 7.21
CA LEU A 238 -11.96 -0.05 7.57
C LEU A 238 -11.69 0.85 6.36
N LEU A 239 -12.71 1.57 5.91
CA LEU A 239 -12.62 2.59 4.87
C LEU A 239 -12.49 3.98 5.51
N LEU A 240 -11.47 4.72 5.12
CA LEU A 240 -11.25 6.12 5.49
C LEU A 240 -11.56 7.02 4.30
N LYS A 241 -12.51 7.94 4.47
CA LYS A 241 -12.79 9.00 3.48
C LYS A 241 -12.47 10.35 4.09
N LEU A 242 -11.60 11.12 3.45
CA LEU A 242 -11.24 12.47 3.87
C LEU A 242 -11.84 13.47 2.90
N VAL A 243 -12.40 14.55 3.46
CA VAL A 243 -12.74 15.77 2.73
C VAL A 243 -12.21 16.95 3.51
N ALA A 244 -11.49 17.85 2.84
CA ALA A 244 -10.89 19.01 3.46
C ALA A 244 -10.92 20.24 2.56
N THR A 245 -10.70 21.42 3.13
CA THR A 245 -10.70 22.70 2.43
C THR A 245 -9.65 23.62 3.03
N GLU A 246 -8.92 24.31 2.16
CA GLU A 246 -8.05 25.44 2.52
C GLU A 246 -8.94 26.66 2.82
N PRO A 247 -8.99 27.19 4.06
CA PRO A 247 -9.93 28.24 4.44
C PRO A 247 -9.84 29.51 3.58
N ASP A 248 -8.62 29.92 3.22
CA ASP A 248 -8.39 31.18 2.50
C ASP A 248 -8.68 31.08 1.00
N SER A 249 -8.26 29.97 0.37
CA SER A 249 -8.39 29.78 -1.08
C SER A 249 -9.69 29.11 -1.50
N GLY A 250 -10.38 28.44 -0.56
CA GLY A 250 -11.52 27.57 -0.85
C GLY A 250 -11.17 26.31 -1.62
N ARG A 251 -9.88 26.01 -1.85
CA ARG A 251 -9.45 24.79 -2.54
C ARG A 251 -9.87 23.57 -1.75
N LYS A 252 -10.53 22.62 -2.42
CA LYS A 252 -11.02 21.38 -1.83
C LYS A 252 -10.06 20.23 -2.08
N HIS A 253 -9.93 19.36 -1.09
CA HIS A 253 -9.13 18.15 -1.13
C HIS A 253 -10.01 16.96 -0.74
N ALA A 254 -9.79 15.81 -1.38
CA ALA A 254 -10.44 14.57 -1.01
C ALA A 254 -9.50 13.39 -1.24
N SER A 255 -9.55 12.41 -0.35
CA SER A 255 -8.79 11.17 -0.48
C SER A 255 -9.57 10.00 0.12
N GLU A 256 -9.34 8.81 -0.41
CA GLU A 256 -9.83 7.57 0.16
C GLU A 256 -8.65 6.68 0.51
N ASN A 257 -8.78 5.95 1.62
CA ASN A 257 -7.80 4.98 2.07
C ASN A 257 -8.52 3.84 2.78
N TYR A 258 -7.85 2.71 2.97
CA TYR A 258 -8.39 1.57 3.69
C TYR A 258 -7.33 0.89 4.54
N TRP A 259 -7.81 0.20 5.57
CA TRP A 259 -7.02 -0.67 6.44
C TRP A 259 -7.73 -2.00 6.61
N VAL A 260 -6.97 -3.09 6.46
CA VAL A 260 -7.42 -4.44 6.74
C VAL A 260 -6.76 -4.85 8.05
N PRO A 261 -7.54 -5.23 9.09
CA PRO A 261 -6.98 -5.49 10.42
C PRO A 261 -6.19 -6.79 10.51
N GLU A 262 -6.43 -7.71 9.58
CA GLU A 262 -5.76 -8.99 9.45
C GLU A 262 -5.19 -9.14 8.03
N TYR A 263 -4.25 -10.05 7.82
CA TYR A 263 -3.71 -10.33 6.49
C TYR A 263 -4.80 -10.83 5.54
N LEU A 264 -4.70 -10.44 4.26
CA LEU A 264 -5.69 -10.86 3.25
C LEU A 264 -5.67 -12.37 3.01
N SER A 265 -4.54 -13.03 3.28
CA SER A 265 -4.42 -14.50 3.31
C SER A 265 -5.38 -15.18 4.30
N ASN A 266 -5.75 -14.48 5.38
CA ASN A 266 -6.69 -14.94 6.41
C ASN A 266 -8.07 -14.28 6.29
N ALA A 267 -8.26 -13.35 5.35
CA ALA A 267 -9.50 -12.63 5.17
C ALA A 267 -10.59 -13.52 4.53
N THR A 268 -11.81 -13.41 5.02
CA THR A 268 -12.98 -14.15 4.52
C THR A 268 -13.71 -13.37 3.43
N ILE A 269 -12.99 -13.07 2.36
CA ILE A 269 -13.52 -12.32 1.20
C ILE A 269 -14.60 -13.15 0.51
N VAL A 270 -15.69 -12.50 0.10
CA VAL A 270 -16.79 -13.12 -0.64
C VAL A 270 -16.83 -12.59 -2.07
N ASP A 271 -17.46 -13.35 -2.98
CA ASP A 271 -17.71 -12.90 -4.34
C ASP A 271 -18.55 -11.61 -4.31
N PRO A 272 -18.02 -10.48 -4.87
CA PRO A 272 -18.74 -9.21 -4.84
C PRO A 272 -19.91 -9.16 -5.82
N GLY A 273 -20.07 -10.13 -6.73
CA GLY A 273 -21.17 -10.20 -7.69
C GLY A 273 -21.21 -9.03 -8.69
N LEU A 274 -20.03 -8.50 -9.03
CA LEU A 274 -19.84 -7.36 -9.94
C LEU A 274 -19.66 -7.79 -11.40
#